data_AF-Q2J7M6-F1
#
_entry.id   AF-Q2J7M6-F1
#
_cell.length_a   1.000
_cell.length_b   1.000
_cell.length_c   1.000
_cell.angle_alpha   90.00
_cell.angle_beta   90.00
_cell.angle_gamma   90.00
#
_symmetry.space_group_name_H-M   'P 1'
#
loop_
_entity.id
_entity.type
_entity.pdbx_description
1 polymer ?
#
loop_
_entity_poly.entity_id
_entity_poly.type
_entity_poly.pdbx_seq_one_letter_code
_entity_poly.pdbx_strand_id
1 'polypeptide(L)'
;MSAFIHPPDEDFLGRFVARNPWLGARQALLARWLDDPTDREEIAARLAVPLGRLLYSFNDTAPLQEPVRFGYRRTGYAVVGMAGVCDDIVGGRFPRFGSPVTLRCFLDPPGLLPRGMLEAADWNFMDAGRDGFLGYCYGVRHGDTLYLAGLQSDLAARYAYLFQAHGGRTHVRVGEEVVHGDTTVLAARWGSHVPLLRRTFQRYWIDVLLAGVLAWSVQDGGLDAVGVLRFPLTEAEGRSGHLVHRVYRDLPDRLGCSPRTVVVGARRHPYQVARLEQVADYLGDRFAAVTLGPTSSPIGTRPVA
;
A
#
# COMPACT_ATOMS: atom_id res chain seq x y z
N MET A 1 24.04 -5.37 -12.18
CA MET A 1 25.15 -5.36 -11.19
C MET A 1 24.64 -5.94 -9.88
N SER A 2 25.43 -6.76 -9.19
CA SER A 2 25.08 -7.26 -7.84
C SER A 2 25.50 -6.21 -6.81
N ALA A 3 24.55 -5.72 -5.99
CA ALA A 3 24.88 -4.91 -4.83
C ALA A 3 25.01 -5.87 -3.65
N PHE A 4 26.24 -6.13 -3.23
CA PHE A 4 26.49 -6.92 -2.03
C PHE A 4 26.23 -6.04 -0.82
N ILE A 5 25.02 -6.16 -0.25
CA ILE A 5 24.71 -5.58 1.05
C ILE A 5 25.21 -6.58 2.08
N HIS A 6 26.46 -6.41 2.52
CA HIS A 6 26.96 -7.09 3.71
C HIS A 6 26.27 -6.45 4.94
N PRO A 7 25.63 -7.21 5.85
CA PRO A 7 24.69 -6.61 6.77
C PRO A 7 25.41 -5.88 7.92
N PRO A 8 24.73 -4.89 8.50
CA PRO A 8 24.24 -5.01 9.86
C PRO A 8 22.80 -5.54 9.84
N ASP A 9 22.48 -6.38 10.84
CA ASP A 9 21.15 -6.71 11.38
C ASP A 9 20.45 -7.98 10.87
N GLU A 10 20.90 -9.12 11.36
CA GLU A 10 20.19 -10.41 11.31
C GLU A 10 18.83 -10.41 12.06
N ASP A 11 18.48 -9.35 12.79
CA ASP A 11 17.24 -9.25 13.56
C ASP A 11 16.23 -8.23 12.98
N PHE A 12 15.84 -8.40 11.71
CA PHE A 12 14.79 -7.56 11.10
C PHE A 12 13.47 -7.66 11.88
N LEU A 13 13.02 -8.88 12.17
CA LEU A 13 11.75 -9.11 12.88
C LEU A 13 11.83 -8.65 14.33
N GLY A 14 12.92 -8.89 15.04
CA GLY A 14 13.01 -8.41 16.41
C GLY A 14 13.10 -6.90 16.51
N ARG A 15 13.64 -6.18 15.52
CA ARG A 15 13.61 -4.70 15.50
C ARG A 15 12.22 -4.13 15.22
N PHE A 16 11.54 -4.63 14.18
CA PHE A 16 10.31 -4.00 13.69
C PHE A 16 9.02 -4.66 14.19
N VAL A 17 9.13 -5.82 14.84
CA VAL A 17 8.00 -6.55 15.43
C VAL A 17 8.22 -6.71 16.94
N ALA A 18 9.21 -7.50 17.36
CA ALA A 18 9.32 -7.89 18.78
C ALA A 18 9.64 -6.72 19.72
N ARG A 19 10.44 -5.74 19.25
CA ARG A 19 10.87 -4.57 20.04
C ARG A 19 10.17 -3.28 19.62
N ASN A 20 9.14 -3.34 18.77
CA ASN A 20 8.47 -2.14 18.27
C ASN A 20 7.47 -1.58 19.31
N PRO A 21 7.77 -0.46 19.99
CA PRO A 21 6.95 0.02 21.10
C PRO A 21 5.52 0.41 20.67
N TRP A 22 5.30 0.77 19.41
CA TRP A 22 3.99 1.17 18.88
C TRP A 22 2.99 0.02 18.83
N LEU A 23 3.47 -1.21 18.69
CA LEU A 23 2.60 -2.38 18.68
C LEU A 23 2.03 -2.68 20.07
N GLY A 24 2.77 -2.38 21.15
CA GLY A 24 2.34 -2.67 22.52
C GLY A 24 1.92 -4.14 22.69
N ALA A 25 0.72 -4.39 23.22
CA ALA A 25 0.17 -5.75 23.36
C ALA A 25 -0.01 -6.51 22.02
N ARG A 26 -0.04 -5.81 20.88
CA ARG A 26 -0.17 -6.41 19.54
C ARG A 26 1.12 -7.09 19.05
N GLN A 27 2.26 -6.85 19.70
CA GLN A 27 3.55 -7.47 19.33
C GLN A 27 3.46 -8.98 19.29
N ALA A 28 2.89 -9.59 20.34
CA ALA A 28 2.76 -11.05 20.44
C ALA A 28 1.88 -11.62 19.33
N LEU A 29 0.82 -10.89 18.96
CA LEU A 29 -0.08 -11.27 17.88
C LEU A 29 0.62 -11.21 16.52
N LEU A 30 1.32 -10.11 16.22
CA LEU A 30 2.05 -9.96 14.96
C LEU A 30 3.22 -10.94 14.85
N ALA A 31 3.96 -11.17 15.93
CA ALA A 31 5.02 -12.17 15.98
C ALA A 31 4.48 -13.58 15.73
N ARG A 32 3.37 -13.96 16.38
CA ARG A 32 2.74 -15.26 16.14
C ARG A 32 2.33 -15.43 14.68
N TRP A 33 1.67 -14.43 14.10
CA TRP A 33 1.20 -14.51 12.71
C TRP A 33 2.36 -14.65 11.70
N LEU A 34 3.55 -14.17 12.05
CA LEU A 34 4.76 -14.37 11.24
C LEU A 34 5.29 -15.79 11.25
N ASP A 35 5.15 -16.48 12.37
CA ASP A 35 5.62 -17.85 12.57
C ASP A 35 4.56 -18.89 12.18
N ASP A 36 3.28 -18.52 12.25
CA ASP A 36 2.11 -19.33 11.95
C ASP A 36 1.10 -18.50 11.16
N PRO A 37 1.09 -18.60 9.81
CA PRO A 37 0.22 -17.80 8.95
C PRO A 37 -1.19 -18.40 8.89
N THR A 38 -1.73 -18.80 10.04
CA THR A 38 -3.16 -19.11 10.20
C THR A 38 -3.99 -17.97 9.62
N ASP A 39 -5.07 -18.29 8.92
CA ASP A 39 -5.98 -17.30 8.35
C ASP A 39 -6.50 -16.33 9.42
N ARG A 40 -6.61 -15.06 9.06
CA ARG A 40 -6.94 -13.98 10.01
C ARG A 40 -8.35 -14.15 10.58
N GLU A 41 -9.26 -14.67 9.78
CA GLU A 41 -10.61 -15.09 10.13
C GLU A 41 -10.58 -16.13 11.27
N GLU A 42 -9.72 -17.14 11.15
CA GLU A 42 -9.57 -18.20 12.16
C GLU A 42 -8.93 -17.64 13.44
N ILE A 43 -7.92 -16.77 13.31
CA ILE A 43 -7.32 -16.08 14.46
C ILE A 43 -8.38 -15.24 15.19
N ALA A 44 -9.18 -14.46 14.47
CA ALA A 44 -10.23 -13.62 15.03
C ALA A 44 -11.27 -14.46 15.78
N ALA A 45 -11.74 -15.56 15.16
CA ALA A 45 -12.69 -16.49 15.76
C ALA A 45 -12.14 -17.13 17.04
N ARG A 46 -10.90 -17.63 17.01
CA ARG A 46 -10.24 -18.28 18.15
C ARG A 46 -9.97 -17.33 19.32
N LEU A 47 -9.64 -16.07 19.03
CA LEU A 47 -9.41 -15.04 20.05
C LEU A 47 -10.71 -14.36 20.51
N ALA A 48 -11.86 -14.72 19.91
CA ALA A 48 -13.16 -14.07 20.14
C ALA A 48 -13.10 -12.54 20.00
N VAL A 49 -12.38 -12.04 18.98
CA VAL A 49 -12.28 -10.61 18.64
C VAL A 49 -12.89 -10.33 17.28
N PRO A 50 -13.45 -9.12 17.04
CA PRO A 50 -13.86 -8.69 15.70
C PRO A 50 -12.72 -8.80 14.69
N LEU A 51 -12.99 -9.32 13.50
CA LEU A 51 -11.98 -9.49 12.45
C LEU A 51 -11.42 -8.12 12.04
N GLY A 52 -12.28 -7.10 11.93
CA GLY A 52 -11.81 -5.75 11.59
C GLY A 52 -10.84 -5.16 12.63
N ARG A 53 -11.08 -5.40 13.92
CA ARG A 53 -10.15 -5.01 15.00
C ARG A 53 -8.81 -5.74 14.90
N LEU A 54 -8.84 -7.01 14.51
CA LEU A 54 -7.64 -7.80 14.28
C LEU A 54 -6.84 -7.25 13.08
N LEU A 55 -7.49 -7.00 11.95
CA LEU A 55 -6.87 -6.45 10.74
C LEU A 55 -6.25 -5.07 10.98
N TYR A 56 -6.98 -4.19 11.68
CA TYR A 56 -6.45 -2.89 12.10
C TYR A 56 -5.15 -3.04 12.91
N SER A 57 -5.08 -4.05 13.79
CA SER A 57 -3.91 -4.31 14.62
C SER A 57 -2.68 -4.77 13.82
N PHE A 58 -2.88 -5.41 12.66
CA PHE A 58 -1.80 -5.82 11.77
C PHE A 58 -1.34 -4.70 10.83
N ASN A 59 -2.19 -3.71 10.59
CA ASN A 59 -1.91 -2.62 9.65
C ASN A 59 -1.48 -1.33 10.31
N ASP A 60 -1.77 -1.11 11.59
CA ASP A 60 -1.30 0.04 12.39
C ASP A 60 -0.03 -0.31 13.18
N THR A 61 1.10 -0.42 12.48
CA THR A 61 2.38 -0.88 13.07
C THR A 61 3.36 0.23 13.39
N ALA A 62 3.11 1.46 12.93
CA ALA A 62 3.87 2.66 13.27
C ALA A 62 3.01 3.92 12.99
N PRO A 63 3.37 5.08 13.58
CA PRO A 63 2.66 6.33 13.31
C PRO A 63 2.70 6.73 11.83
N LEU A 64 1.61 7.36 11.39
CA LEU A 64 1.52 7.97 10.08
C LEU A 64 2.20 9.34 10.07
N GLN A 65 2.98 9.59 9.02
CA GLN A 65 3.59 10.89 8.75
C GLN A 65 2.55 11.93 8.30
N GLU A 66 2.99 13.18 8.18
CA GLU A 66 2.20 14.23 7.54
C GLU A 66 1.93 13.88 6.07
N PRO A 67 0.72 14.18 5.55
CA PRO A 67 0.39 13.91 4.16
C PRO A 67 1.22 14.77 3.19
N VAL A 68 1.80 14.12 2.19
CA VAL A 68 2.45 14.79 1.06
C VAL A 68 1.48 14.84 -0.11
N ARG A 69 1.08 16.04 -0.50
CA ARG A 69 0.11 16.25 -1.58
C ARG A 69 0.76 16.23 -2.95
N PHE A 70 0.07 15.65 -3.93
CA PHE A 70 0.48 15.64 -5.32
C PHE A 70 -0.72 15.59 -6.26
N GLY A 71 -0.49 15.92 -7.54
CA GLY A 71 -1.48 15.82 -8.60
C GLY A 71 -1.14 14.72 -9.60
N TYR A 72 -2.15 14.00 -10.08
CA TYR A 72 -2.05 13.15 -11.27
C TYR A 72 -3.24 13.38 -12.21
N ARG A 73 -2.97 13.77 -13.46
CA ARG A 73 -3.98 14.11 -14.49
C ARG A 73 -5.05 15.10 -13.99
N ARG A 74 -4.63 16.15 -13.27
CA ARG A 74 -5.49 17.20 -12.65
C ARG A 74 -6.33 16.75 -11.44
N THR A 75 -6.22 15.50 -11.01
CA THR A 75 -6.82 15.03 -9.76
C THR A 75 -5.79 15.14 -8.65
N GLY A 76 -6.20 15.63 -7.48
CA GLY A 76 -5.34 15.69 -6.30
C GLY A 76 -5.34 14.38 -5.50
N TYR A 77 -4.20 14.10 -4.91
CA TYR A 77 -3.93 12.93 -4.09
C TYR A 77 -3.03 13.32 -2.92
N ALA A 78 -3.02 12.47 -1.89
CA ALA A 78 -2.07 12.57 -0.81
C ALA A 78 -1.42 11.21 -0.56
N VAL A 79 -0.11 11.19 -0.37
CA VAL A 79 0.63 10.02 0.10
C VAL A 79 1.03 10.22 1.55
N VAL A 80 0.91 9.16 2.35
CA VAL A 80 1.22 9.15 3.77
C VAL A 80 2.21 8.03 4.04
N GLY A 81 3.38 8.38 4.58
CA GLY A 81 4.38 7.40 4.98
C GLY A 81 4.08 6.78 6.35
N MET A 82 4.44 5.51 6.49
CA MET A 82 4.46 4.77 7.76
C MET A 82 5.77 3.96 7.82
N ALA A 83 6.59 4.22 8.85
CA ALA A 83 7.83 3.49 9.11
C ALA A 83 7.55 2.18 9.87
N GLY A 84 6.71 1.33 9.28
CA GLY A 84 6.19 0.12 9.90
C GLY A 84 6.07 -1.02 8.90
N VAL A 85 5.97 -2.23 9.42
CA VAL A 85 5.75 -3.43 8.62
C VAL A 85 4.29 -3.52 8.20
N CYS A 86 4.03 -3.91 6.95
CA CYS A 86 2.70 -4.28 6.49
C CYS A 86 2.37 -5.72 6.93
N ASP A 87 1.10 -6.08 6.89
CA ASP A 87 0.60 -7.44 7.09
C ASP A 87 0.85 -8.38 5.89
N ASP A 88 1.64 -7.98 4.89
CA ASP A 88 2.06 -8.84 3.76
C ASP A 88 3.54 -9.28 3.87
N ILE A 89 4.10 -9.28 5.08
CA ILE A 89 5.51 -9.66 5.35
C ILE A 89 5.76 -11.18 5.51
N VAL A 90 4.69 -11.98 5.45
CA VAL A 90 4.74 -13.44 5.57
C VAL A 90 5.28 -14.05 4.26
N GLY A 91 6.15 -15.05 4.42
CA GLY A 91 6.78 -15.76 3.30
C GLY A 91 8.04 -15.09 2.74
N GLY A 92 8.55 -15.64 1.63
CA GLY A 92 9.83 -15.24 1.02
C GLY A 92 9.75 -14.01 0.10
N ARG A 93 8.55 -13.50 -0.17
CA ARG A 93 8.32 -12.37 -1.08
C ARG A 93 8.54 -11.01 -0.41
N PHE A 94 8.46 -10.90 0.91
CA PHE A 94 8.84 -9.65 1.57
C PHE A 94 10.34 -9.58 1.83
N PRO A 95 11.03 -8.49 1.44
CA PRO A 95 12.44 -8.30 1.71
C PRO A 95 12.69 -7.97 3.18
N ARG A 96 13.35 -8.88 3.90
CA ARG A 96 13.66 -8.70 5.33
C ARG A 96 15.05 -8.07 5.51
N PHE A 97 15.24 -6.87 4.98
CA PHE A 97 16.46 -6.07 5.12
C PHE A 97 16.14 -4.58 5.18
N GLY A 98 17.09 -3.73 5.60
CA GLY A 98 16.86 -2.30 5.68
C GLY A 98 15.76 -1.90 6.66
N SER A 99 15.07 -0.79 6.37
CA SER A 99 13.95 -0.28 7.18
C SER A 99 12.63 -0.40 6.42
N PRO A 100 11.56 -0.98 7.00
CA PRO A 100 10.28 -1.11 6.33
C PRO A 100 9.65 0.26 6.08
N VAL A 101 9.02 0.38 4.92
CA VAL A 101 8.28 1.57 4.51
C VAL A 101 6.97 1.10 3.91
N THR A 102 5.88 1.67 4.40
CA THR A 102 4.56 1.58 3.78
C THR A 102 4.10 2.98 3.41
N LEU A 103 3.73 3.18 2.14
CA LEU A 103 3.15 4.42 1.64
C LEU A 103 1.68 4.18 1.34
N ARG A 104 0.79 4.93 1.99
CA ARG A 104 -0.66 4.85 1.78
C ARG A 104 -1.11 6.03 0.93
N CYS A 105 -1.90 5.75 -0.09
CA CYS A 105 -2.36 6.76 -1.04
C CYS A 105 -3.85 7.03 -0.89
N PHE A 106 -4.20 8.32 -0.89
CA PHE A 106 -5.55 8.83 -0.66
C PHE A 106 -5.95 9.81 -1.77
N LEU A 107 -7.24 9.89 -2.07
CA LEU A 107 -7.83 10.99 -2.85
C LEU A 107 -7.81 12.29 -2.06
N ASP A 108 -7.44 13.40 -2.71
CA ASP A 108 -7.50 14.74 -2.13
C ASP A 108 -8.14 15.71 -3.15
N PRO A 109 -9.40 16.15 -2.97
CA PRO A 109 -10.22 16.01 -1.77
C PRO A 109 -10.91 14.62 -1.65
N PRO A 110 -11.15 14.13 -0.42
CA PRO A 110 -11.70 12.79 -0.18
C PRO A 110 -13.17 12.62 -0.62
N GLY A 111 -13.90 13.71 -0.85
CA GLY A 111 -15.32 13.70 -1.21
C GLY A 111 -15.64 13.34 -2.67
N LEU A 112 -14.65 13.00 -3.49
CA LEU A 112 -14.86 12.62 -4.90
C LEU A 112 -15.60 11.29 -5.07
N LEU A 113 -15.62 10.46 -4.02
CA LEU A 113 -16.34 9.19 -3.99
C LEU A 113 -17.15 9.07 -2.69
N PRO A 114 -18.27 8.34 -2.69
CA PRO A 114 -19.01 8.09 -1.46
C PRO A 114 -18.12 7.37 -0.44
N ARG A 115 -18.08 7.88 0.80
CA ARG A 115 -17.31 7.28 1.90
C ARG A 115 -17.61 5.80 2.10
N GLY A 116 -18.89 5.42 2.10
CA GLY A 116 -19.29 4.01 2.26
C GLY A 116 -18.81 3.09 1.14
N MET A 117 -18.43 3.63 -0.03
CA MET A 117 -17.78 2.84 -1.09
C MET A 117 -16.30 2.59 -0.78
N LEU A 118 -15.61 3.60 -0.26
CA LEU A 118 -14.20 3.49 0.15
C LEU A 118 -14.07 2.51 1.33
N GLU A 119 -14.92 2.66 2.35
CA GLU A 119 -14.97 1.76 3.50
C GLU A 119 -15.25 0.31 3.06
N ALA A 120 -16.22 0.09 2.18
CA ALA A 120 -16.52 -1.25 1.67
C ALA A 120 -15.35 -1.89 0.92
N ALA A 121 -14.52 -1.08 0.23
CA ALA A 121 -13.35 -1.56 -0.48
C ALA A 121 -12.15 -1.83 0.44
N ASP A 122 -11.99 -1.05 1.51
CA ASP A 122 -10.95 -1.19 2.52
C ASP A 122 -11.36 -2.13 3.67
N TRP A 123 -11.65 -3.39 3.32
CA TRP A 123 -11.92 -4.45 4.29
C TRP A 123 -10.69 -4.80 5.16
N ASN A 124 -9.48 -4.40 4.73
CA ASN A 124 -8.21 -4.64 5.45
C ASN A 124 -7.89 -3.54 6.47
N PHE A 125 -8.69 -2.48 6.56
CA PHE A 125 -8.46 -1.37 7.49
C PHE A 125 -7.10 -0.67 7.25
N MET A 126 -6.69 -0.57 5.98
CA MET A 126 -5.46 0.11 5.54
C MET A 126 -5.62 1.62 5.48
N ASP A 127 -6.83 2.15 5.56
CA ASP A 127 -7.09 3.59 5.61
C ASP A 127 -6.55 4.28 6.87
N ALA A 128 -6.33 3.52 7.95
CA ALA A 128 -6.09 4.05 9.29
C ALA A 128 -7.10 5.15 9.70
N GLY A 129 -8.37 4.95 9.33
CA GLY A 129 -9.46 5.88 9.63
C GLY A 129 -9.43 7.19 8.86
N ARG A 130 -8.62 7.31 7.79
CA ARG A 130 -8.59 8.50 6.92
C ARG A 130 -9.45 8.28 5.67
N ASP A 131 -10.32 9.23 5.39
CA ASP A 131 -11.17 9.18 4.21
C ASP A 131 -10.33 9.25 2.91
N GLY A 132 -10.82 8.58 1.86
CA GLY A 132 -10.23 8.64 0.53
C GLY A 132 -9.19 7.57 0.21
N PHE A 133 -9.01 6.54 1.05
CA PHE A 133 -8.00 5.50 0.80
C PHE A 133 -8.18 4.79 -0.55
N LEU A 134 -7.10 4.67 -1.30
CA LEU A 134 -7.08 4.08 -2.64
C LEU A 134 -6.26 2.80 -2.72
N GLY A 135 -5.15 2.75 -1.99
CA GLY A 135 -4.13 1.74 -2.13
C GLY A 135 -2.84 2.11 -1.42
N TYR A 136 -1.86 1.23 -1.55
CA TYR A 136 -0.61 1.31 -0.82
C TYR A 136 0.56 0.72 -1.60
N CYS A 137 1.75 1.21 -1.28
CA CYS A 137 3.04 0.65 -1.68
C CYS A 137 3.72 0.17 -0.41
N TYR A 138 4.39 -0.96 -0.44
CA TYR A 138 5.14 -1.44 0.72
C TYR A 138 6.42 -2.12 0.31
N GLY A 139 7.41 -2.07 1.20
CA GLY A 139 8.73 -2.64 0.96
C GLY A 139 9.72 -2.20 2.02
N VAL A 140 10.98 -2.05 1.61
CA VAL A 140 12.05 -1.62 2.51
C VAL A 140 12.92 -0.56 1.86
N ARG A 141 13.28 0.46 2.64
CA ARG A 141 14.34 1.40 2.28
C ARG A 141 15.70 0.85 2.71
N HIS A 142 16.66 0.91 1.80
CA HIS A 142 18.06 0.67 2.12
C HIS A 142 18.95 1.59 1.29
N GLY A 143 19.71 2.45 1.97
CA GLY A 143 20.46 3.54 1.32
C GLY A 143 19.53 4.51 0.60
N ASP A 144 19.87 4.79 -0.65
CA ASP A 144 19.16 5.68 -1.58
C ASP A 144 17.97 5.03 -2.30
N THR A 145 17.66 3.77 -2.00
CA THR A 145 16.71 2.98 -2.79
C THR A 145 15.55 2.46 -1.94
N LEU A 146 14.33 2.59 -2.48
CA LEU A 146 13.11 2.00 -1.94
C LEU A 146 12.80 0.72 -2.71
N TYR A 147 13.04 -0.42 -2.06
CA TYR A 147 12.81 -1.75 -2.60
C TYR A 147 11.38 -2.18 -2.31
N LEU A 148 10.47 -1.93 -3.26
CA LEU A 148 9.07 -2.30 -3.21
C LEU A 148 8.90 -3.81 -3.30
N ALA A 149 8.22 -4.35 -2.28
CA ALA A 149 7.72 -5.72 -2.22
C ALA A 149 6.33 -5.82 -2.85
N GLY A 150 5.51 -4.77 -2.73
CA GLY A 150 4.21 -4.72 -3.37
C GLY A 150 3.70 -3.31 -3.66
N LEU A 151 2.84 -3.27 -4.65
CA LEU A 151 2.13 -2.09 -5.14
C LEU A 151 0.69 -2.56 -5.34
N GLN A 152 -0.24 -2.14 -4.48
CA GLN A 152 -1.60 -2.65 -4.50
C GLN A 152 -2.61 -1.52 -4.33
N SER A 153 -3.75 -1.68 -4.99
CA SER A 153 -4.89 -0.84 -4.74
C SER A 153 -6.09 -1.71 -4.45
N ASP A 154 -6.59 -1.62 -3.23
CA ASP A 154 -7.79 -2.37 -2.83
C ASP A 154 -9.00 -1.87 -3.59
N LEU A 155 -9.11 -0.55 -3.83
CA LEU A 155 -10.18 -0.03 -4.66
C LEU A 155 -10.09 -0.52 -6.11
N ALA A 156 -8.91 -0.56 -6.74
CA ALA A 156 -8.76 -1.01 -8.13
C ALA A 156 -8.83 -2.54 -8.30
N ALA A 157 -8.26 -3.30 -7.37
CA ALA A 157 -8.27 -4.75 -7.37
C ALA A 157 -9.65 -5.28 -7.01
N ARG A 158 -10.26 -4.76 -5.95
CA ARG A 158 -11.59 -5.21 -5.51
C ARG A 158 -12.71 -4.64 -6.34
N TYR A 159 -12.54 -3.58 -7.11
CA TYR A 159 -13.56 -3.17 -8.07
C TYR A 159 -13.92 -4.26 -9.09
N ALA A 160 -12.96 -5.10 -9.50
CA ALA A 160 -13.26 -6.27 -10.31
C ALA A 160 -14.05 -7.33 -9.49
N TYR A 161 -13.76 -7.50 -8.21
CA TYR A 161 -14.36 -8.56 -7.38
C TYR A 161 -15.66 -8.19 -6.64
N LEU A 162 -15.77 -7.02 -6.03
CA LEU A 162 -16.93 -6.48 -5.30
C LEU A 162 -18.20 -6.43 -6.16
N PHE A 163 -18.04 -6.32 -7.48
CA PHE A 163 -19.14 -6.23 -8.44
C PHE A 163 -19.20 -7.38 -9.46
N GLN A 164 -18.23 -8.31 -9.45
CA GLN A 164 -18.20 -9.45 -10.40
C GLN A 164 -17.99 -10.82 -9.72
N ALA A 165 -18.02 -10.92 -8.39
CA ALA A 165 -17.74 -12.18 -7.70
C ALA A 165 -18.63 -13.33 -8.21
N HIS A 166 -17.98 -14.38 -8.68
CA HIS A 166 -18.59 -15.68 -8.95
C HIS A 166 -19.02 -16.30 -7.61
N GLY A 167 -20.30 -16.22 -7.28
CA GLY A 167 -20.86 -16.74 -6.00
C GLY A 167 -21.71 -15.77 -5.20
N GLY A 168 -21.91 -14.52 -5.67
CA GLY A 168 -22.94 -13.60 -5.14
C GLY A 168 -22.60 -12.87 -3.84
N ARG A 169 -21.52 -13.22 -3.12
CA ARG A 169 -21.11 -12.59 -1.85
C ARG A 169 -19.65 -12.17 -1.83
N THR A 170 -19.31 -11.17 -1.02
CA THR A 170 -17.94 -10.66 -0.87
C THR A 170 -17.71 -10.05 0.53
N HIS A 171 -16.47 -10.01 1.00
CA HIS A 171 -16.12 -9.33 2.25
C HIS A 171 -16.12 -7.81 2.07
N VAL A 172 -16.84 -7.11 2.94
CA VAL A 172 -16.88 -5.65 3.02
C VAL A 172 -16.70 -5.22 4.45
N ARG A 173 -16.06 -4.07 4.67
CA ARG A 173 -16.03 -3.44 5.98
C ARG A 173 -17.34 -2.70 6.24
N VAL A 174 -17.87 -2.89 7.45
CA VAL A 174 -19.01 -2.17 8.00
C VAL A 174 -18.66 -1.76 9.43
N GLY A 175 -18.42 -0.47 9.64
CA GLY A 175 -17.90 0.04 10.91
C GLY A 175 -16.53 -0.55 11.24
N GLU A 176 -16.44 -1.27 12.34
CA GLU A 176 -15.23 -1.93 12.85
C GLU A 176 -15.13 -3.43 12.51
N GLU A 177 -16.04 -3.93 11.66
CA GLU A 177 -16.12 -5.36 11.34
C GLU A 177 -16.05 -5.64 9.84
N VAL A 178 -15.63 -6.85 9.49
CA VAL A 178 -15.71 -7.40 8.14
C VAL A 178 -16.90 -8.35 8.05
N VAL A 179 -17.82 -8.09 7.12
CA VAL A 179 -19.02 -8.90 6.91
C VAL A 179 -19.11 -9.39 5.47
N HIS A 180 -19.84 -10.48 5.25
CA HIS A 180 -20.14 -10.97 3.91
C HIS A 180 -21.36 -10.26 3.31
N GLY A 181 -21.12 -9.25 2.48
CA GLY A 181 -22.15 -8.50 1.75
C GLY A 181 -22.59 -9.18 0.46
N ASP A 182 -23.86 -8.98 0.09
CA ASP A 182 -24.42 -9.41 -1.20
C ASP A 182 -23.97 -8.46 -2.32
N THR A 183 -23.34 -9.03 -3.34
CA THR A 183 -22.83 -8.28 -4.50
C THR A 183 -23.92 -7.59 -5.30
N THR A 184 -25.14 -8.12 -5.33
CA THR A 184 -26.30 -7.50 -6.00
C THR A 184 -26.71 -6.21 -5.28
N VAL A 185 -26.71 -6.23 -3.95
CA VAL A 185 -27.01 -5.04 -3.13
C VAL A 185 -25.91 -4.00 -3.29
N LEU A 186 -24.64 -4.42 -3.27
CA LEU A 186 -23.51 -3.53 -3.49
C LEU A 186 -23.55 -2.91 -4.90
N ALA A 187 -23.87 -3.70 -5.93
CA ALA A 187 -24.03 -3.23 -7.31
C ALA A 187 -25.19 -2.25 -7.46
N ALA A 188 -26.35 -2.52 -6.83
CA ALA A 188 -27.48 -1.61 -6.85
C ALA A 188 -27.12 -0.26 -6.17
N ARG A 189 -26.34 -0.31 -5.09
CA ARG A 189 -25.97 0.87 -4.31
C ARG A 189 -24.86 1.69 -4.95
N TRP A 190 -23.83 1.04 -5.47
CA TRP A 190 -22.57 1.71 -5.89
C TRP A 190 -22.21 1.51 -7.37
N GLY A 191 -22.95 0.68 -8.12
CA GLY A 191 -22.69 0.35 -9.51
C GLY A 191 -22.70 1.55 -10.47
N SER A 192 -23.31 2.67 -10.10
CA SER A 192 -23.25 3.91 -10.88
C SER A 192 -21.87 4.61 -10.82
N HIS A 193 -21.14 4.46 -9.71
CA HIS A 193 -19.79 5.01 -9.56
C HIS A 193 -18.74 4.17 -10.30
N VAL A 194 -19.13 2.98 -10.74
CA VAL A 194 -18.23 1.98 -11.28
C VAL A 194 -17.53 2.53 -12.54
N PRO A 195 -18.22 2.95 -13.61
CA PRO A 195 -17.58 3.46 -14.82
C PRO A 195 -16.66 4.68 -14.61
N LEU A 196 -16.92 5.49 -13.58
CA LEU A 196 -16.07 6.62 -13.22
C LEU A 196 -14.72 6.11 -12.70
N LEU A 197 -14.74 5.23 -11.69
CA LEU A 197 -13.53 4.63 -11.09
C LEU A 197 -12.65 3.89 -12.08
N ARG A 198 -13.25 3.13 -13.00
CA ARG A 198 -12.47 2.41 -14.02
C ARG A 198 -11.75 3.37 -14.96
N ARG A 199 -12.38 4.49 -15.31
CA ARG A 199 -11.79 5.52 -16.16
C ARG A 199 -10.76 6.36 -15.43
N THR A 200 -11.01 6.71 -14.17
CA THR A 200 -10.16 7.64 -13.41
C THR A 200 -8.99 6.95 -12.71
N PHE A 201 -9.18 5.71 -12.23
CA PHE A 201 -8.24 5.11 -11.30
C PHE A 201 -7.82 3.68 -11.68
N GLN A 202 -8.72 2.76 -12.01
CA GLN A 202 -8.33 1.36 -12.28
C GLN A 202 -7.35 1.20 -13.47
N ARG A 203 -7.39 2.13 -14.43
CA ARG A 203 -6.42 2.18 -15.54
C ARG A 203 -5.05 2.70 -15.12
N TYR A 204 -4.99 3.54 -14.08
CA TYR A 204 -3.82 4.36 -13.75
C TYR A 204 -3.32 4.19 -12.31
N TRP A 205 -3.89 3.30 -11.51
CA TRP A 205 -3.55 3.18 -10.08
C TRP A 205 -2.06 2.90 -9.86
N ILE A 206 -1.41 2.11 -10.74
CA ILE A 206 0.05 1.90 -10.70
C ILE A 206 0.78 3.25 -10.82
N ASP A 207 0.45 4.04 -11.84
CA ASP A 207 1.05 5.35 -12.06
C ASP A 207 0.78 6.31 -10.90
N VAL A 208 -0.43 6.30 -10.33
CA VAL A 208 -0.80 7.14 -9.18
C VAL A 208 0.01 6.76 -7.94
N LEU A 209 0.22 5.46 -7.69
CA LEU A 209 1.03 5.01 -6.57
C LEU A 209 2.52 5.32 -6.78
N LEU A 210 3.03 5.24 -8.01
CA LEU A 210 4.39 5.69 -8.34
C LEU A 210 4.57 7.20 -8.18
N ALA A 211 3.56 7.98 -8.57
CA ALA A 211 3.52 9.42 -8.30
C ALA A 211 3.56 9.70 -6.79
N GLY A 212 2.89 8.88 -5.98
CA GLY A 212 3.00 8.92 -4.51
C GLY A 212 4.42 8.63 -4.02
N VAL A 213 5.12 7.64 -4.59
CA VAL A 213 6.53 7.38 -4.26
C VAL A 213 7.41 8.60 -4.58
N LEU A 214 7.23 9.22 -5.75
CA LEU A 214 7.96 10.43 -6.11
C LEU A 214 7.64 11.59 -5.16
N ALA A 215 6.38 11.85 -4.88
CA ALA A 215 5.99 12.93 -3.97
C ALA A 215 6.62 12.74 -2.59
N TRP A 216 6.54 11.53 -2.03
CA TRP A 216 7.14 11.19 -0.75
C TRP A 216 8.67 11.33 -0.76
N SER A 217 9.33 10.95 -1.85
CA SER A 217 10.80 11.03 -1.98
C SER A 217 11.36 12.46 -1.83
N VAL A 218 10.61 13.47 -2.28
CA VAL A 218 11.00 14.88 -2.17
C VAL A 218 11.08 15.33 -0.71
N GLN A 219 10.18 14.81 0.15
CA GLN A 219 10.19 15.09 1.58
C GLN A 219 11.26 14.30 2.34
N ASP A 220 11.52 13.07 1.92
CA ASP A 220 12.48 12.19 2.55
C ASP A 220 13.95 12.63 2.31
N GLY A 221 14.23 13.29 1.18
CA GLY A 221 15.49 14.00 0.93
C GLY A 221 16.73 13.13 0.66
N GLY A 222 16.58 11.80 0.64
CA GLY A 222 17.69 10.86 0.43
C GLY A 222 17.30 9.60 -0.34
N LEU A 223 16.29 9.69 -1.20
CA LEU A 223 15.85 8.61 -2.07
C LEU A 223 16.13 9.01 -3.53
N ASP A 224 16.85 8.16 -4.26
CA ASP A 224 17.22 8.38 -5.66
C ASP A 224 16.71 7.27 -6.60
N ALA A 225 16.26 6.14 -6.04
CA ALA A 225 15.81 5.00 -6.83
C ALA A 225 14.64 4.22 -6.20
N VAL A 226 13.90 3.53 -7.06
CA VAL A 226 12.87 2.55 -6.69
C VAL A 226 13.20 1.20 -7.31
N GLY A 227 13.18 0.15 -6.48
CA GLY A 227 13.34 -1.24 -6.91
C GLY A 227 12.02 -1.98 -6.85
N VAL A 228 11.62 -2.64 -7.91
CA VAL A 228 10.46 -3.55 -7.94
C VAL A 228 10.95 -4.98 -7.81
N LEU A 229 10.48 -5.71 -6.79
CA LEU A 229 10.89 -7.09 -6.54
C LEU A 229 10.63 -8.01 -7.74
N ARG A 230 11.52 -8.97 -7.98
CA ARG A 230 11.33 -10.03 -8.96
C ARG A 230 11.21 -11.37 -8.26
N PHE A 231 10.25 -12.17 -8.70
CA PHE A 231 10.06 -13.54 -8.25
C PHE A 231 9.43 -14.40 -9.36
N PRO A 232 9.61 -15.72 -9.33
CA PRO A 232 8.90 -16.63 -10.22
C PRO A 232 7.39 -16.49 -10.04
N LEU A 233 6.68 -16.24 -11.14
CA LEU A 233 5.22 -16.17 -11.14
C LEU A 233 4.65 -17.56 -11.26
N THR A 234 3.55 -17.84 -10.56
CA THR A 234 2.70 -18.99 -10.86
C THR A 234 2.08 -18.86 -12.26
N GLU A 235 1.53 -19.94 -12.80
CA GLU A 235 0.87 -19.90 -14.12
C GLU A 235 -0.28 -18.87 -14.16
N ALA A 236 -1.08 -18.79 -13.09
CA ALA A 236 -2.16 -17.82 -12.97
C ALA A 236 -1.65 -16.38 -12.91
N GLU A 237 -0.59 -16.14 -12.12
CA GLU A 237 0.04 -14.83 -12.01
C GLU A 237 0.74 -14.40 -13.30
N GLY A 238 1.14 -15.34 -14.15
CA GLY A 238 1.81 -15.11 -15.42
C GLY A 238 0.90 -14.75 -16.59
N ARG A 239 -0.44 -14.83 -16.42
CA ARG A 239 -1.39 -14.51 -17.49
C ARG A 239 -1.42 -13.01 -17.79
N SER A 240 -1.50 -12.66 -19.08
CA SER A 240 -1.64 -11.27 -19.51
C SER A 240 -2.87 -10.62 -18.86
N GLY A 241 -2.67 -9.44 -18.28
CA GLY A 241 -3.71 -8.72 -17.53
C GLY A 241 -3.81 -9.06 -16.04
N HIS A 242 -3.14 -10.11 -15.56
CA HIS A 242 -3.06 -10.38 -14.12
C HIS A 242 -2.31 -9.25 -13.40
N LEU A 243 -2.81 -8.81 -12.23
CA LEU A 243 -2.26 -7.67 -11.50
C LEU A 243 -0.77 -7.84 -11.20
N VAL A 244 -0.40 -9.02 -10.70
CA VAL A 244 0.98 -9.42 -10.40
C VAL A 244 1.86 -9.35 -11.66
N HIS A 245 1.39 -9.83 -12.82
CA HIS A 245 2.13 -9.68 -14.08
C HIS A 245 2.37 -8.21 -14.42
N ARG A 246 1.32 -7.38 -14.36
CA ARG A 246 1.40 -5.95 -14.70
C ARG A 246 2.41 -5.18 -13.83
N VAL A 247 2.46 -5.49 -12.53
CA VAL A 247 3.37 -4.81 -11.59
C VAL A 247 4.79 -5.36 -11.67
N TYR A 248 4.96 -6.68 -11.64
CA TYR A 248 6.31 -7.26 -11.46
C TYR A 248 6.99 -7.63 -12.78
N ARG A 249 6.27 -7.60 -13.91
CA ARG A 249 6.81 -7.82 -15.26
C ARG A 249 6.73 -6.57 -16.12
N ASP A 250 5.52 -6.09 -16.41
CA ASP A 250 5.33 -5.02 -17.40
C ASP A 250 5.86 -3.66 -16.93
N LEU A 251 5.66 -3.31 -15.65
CA LEU A 251 6.09 -2.03 -15.12
C LEU A 251 7.62 -1.84 -15.18
N PRO A 252 8.45 -2.78 -14.70
CA PRO A 252 9.90 -2.71 -14.88
C PRO A 252 10.36 -2.42 -16.31
N ASP A 253 9.74 -3.07 -17.30
CA ASP A 253 10.11 -2.91 -18.70
C ASP A 253 9.75 -1.50 -19.19
N ARG A 254 8.59 -0.96 -18.76
CA ARG A 254 8.16 0.42 -19.09
C ARG A 254 9.02 1.51 -18.45
N LEU A 255 9.53 1.26 -17.24
CA LEU A 255 10.41 2.18 -16.53
C LEU A 255 11.87 2.13 -17.04
N GLY A 256 12.20 1.16 -17.91
CA GLY A 256 13.59 0.95 -18.33
C GLY A 256 14.49 0.54 -17.16
N CYS A 257 13.96 -0.30 -16.26
CA CYS A 257 14.67 -0.72 -15.06
C CYS A 257 15.94 -1.52 -15.39
N SER A 258 16.93 -1.39 -14.50
CA SER A 258 18.13 -2.21 -14.51
C SER A 258 18.07 -3.32 -13.44
N PRO A 259 18.59 -4.53 -13.74
CA PRO A 259 18.59 -5.60 -12.75
C PRO A 259 19.59 -5.32 -11.62
N ARG A 260 19.12 -5.48 -10.38
CA ARG A 260 19.92 -5.44 -9.16
C ARG A 260 19.60 -6.64 -8.29
N THR A 261 20.61 -7.29 -7.74
CA THR A 261 20.42 -8.37 -6.75
C THR A 261 20.90 -7.88 -5.39
N VAL A 262 20.03 -7.98 -4.39
CA VAL A 262 20.35 -7.77 -2.98
C VAL A 262 20.58 -9.14 -2.32
N VAL A 263 21.66 -9.28 -1.57
CA VAL A 263 22.00 -10.51 -0.87
C VAL A 263 21.87 -10.27 0.64
N VAL A 264 21.15 -11.14 1.34
CA VAL A 264 20.93 -11.08 2.80
C VAL A 264 21.22 -12.45 3.38
N GLY A 265 22.35 -12.60 4.07
CA GLY A 265 22.87 -13.91 4.46
C GLY A 265 23.00 -14.83 3.22
N ALA A 266 22.33 -15.98 3.25
CA ALA A 266 22.28 -16.92 2.11
C ALA A 266 21.19 -16.61 1.07
N ARG A 267 20.31 -15.63 1.33
CA ARG A 267 19.16 -15.33 0.45
C ARG A 267 19.51 -14.26 -0.58
N ARG A 268 18.92 -14.40 -1.77
CA ARG A 268 19.05 -13.46 -2.88
C ARG A 268 17.69 -12.90 -3.25
N HIS A 269 17.58 -11.58 -3.26
CA HIS A 269 16.38 -10.84 -3.62
C HIS A 269 16.66 -10.09 -4.92
N PRO A 270 16.21 -10.59 -6.08
CA PRO A 270 16.39 -9.89 -7.34
C PRO A 270 15.35 -8.77 -7.47
N TYR A 271 15.79 -7.63 -7.99
CA TYR A 271 15.01 -6.43 -8.22
C TYR A 271 15.23 -5.89 -9.62
N GLN A 272 14.25 -5.14 -10.09
CA GLN A 272 14.37 -4.24 -11.23
C GLN A 272 14.32 -2.81 -10.72
N VAL A 273 15.41 -2.06 -10.88
CA VAL A 273 15.60 -0.75 -10.26
C VAL A 273 15.60 0.35 -11.32
N ALA A 274 14.77 1.36 -11.09
CA ALA A 274 14.74 2.61 -11.84
C ALA A 274 15.14 3.77 -10.93
N ARG A 275 15.87 4.75 -11.48
CA ARG A 275 16.08 6.05 -10.83
C ARG A 275 14.75 6.80 -10.75
N LEU A 276 14.58 7.63 -9.74
CA LEU A 276 13.37 8.45 -9.62
C LEU A 276 13.18 9.40 -10.80
N GLU A 277 14.27 9.87 -11.43
CA GLU A 277 14.22 10.61 -12.70
C GLU A 277 13.50 9.81 -13.79
N GLN A 278 13.82 8.52 -13.96
CA GLN A 278 13.15 7.65 -14.95
C GLN A 278 11.67 7.45 -14.62
N VAL A 279 11.32 7.38 -13.34
CA VAL A 279 9.92 7.31 -12.90
C VAL A 279 9.19 8.62 -13.21
N ALA A 280 9.83 9.77 -12.96
CA ALA A 280 9.29 11.07 -13.29
C ALA A 280 9.07 11.23 -14.80
N ASP A 281 10.04 10.84 -15.63
CA ASP A 281 9.93 10.84 -17.09
C ASP A 281 8.79 9.94 -17.59
N TYR A 282 8.65 8.73 -17.01
CA TYR A 282 7.56 7.82 -17.34
C TYR A 282 6.18 8.45 -17.06
N LEU A 283 6.03 9.16 -15.94
CA LEU A 283 4.79 9.85 -15.59
C LEU A 283 4.57 11.12 -16.44
N GLY A 284 5.64 11.83 -16.78
CA GLY A 284 5.63 13.08 -17.55
C GLY A 284 4.68 14.13 -16.98
N ASP A 285 4.08 14.93 -17.86
CA ASP A 285 3.16 16.04 -17.51
C ASP A 285 1.87 15.61 -16.78
N ARG A 286 1.67 14.29 -16.61
CA ARG A 286 0.55 13.78 -15.81
C ARG A 286 0.80 14.01 -14.34
N PHE A 287 2.05 13.99 -13.90
CA PHE A 287 2.43 14.24 -12.52
C PHE A 287 2.65 15.73 -12.29
N ALA A 288 2.07 16.24 -11.20
CA ALA A 288 2.33 17.59 -10.72
C ALA A 288 2.69 17.51 -9.24
N ALA A 289 3.93 17.86 -8.89
CA ALA A 289 4.28 18.07 -7.50
C ALA A 289 3.52 19.29 -7.00
N VAL A 290 2.72 19.13 -5.93
CA VAL A 290 2.11 20.29 -5.27
C VAL A 290 3.12 20.77 -4.24
N THR A 291 3.73 21.92 -4.51
CA THR A 291 4.59 22.62 -3.55
C THR A 291 3.79 22.81 -2.26
N LEU A 292 4.35 22.45 -1.11
CA LEU A 292 3.78 22.74 0.19
C LEU A 292 3.62 24.27 0.32
N GLY A 293 2.44 24.78 -0.05
CA GLY A 293 2.04 26.12 0.34
C GLY A 293 1.88 26.14 1.86
N PRO A 294 2.33 27.19 2.56
CA PRO A 294 2.07 27.31 3.99
C PRO A 294 0.55 27.26 4.20
N THR A 295 0.09 26.35 5.04
CA THR A 295 -1.27 26.33 5.58
C THR A 295 -1.46 27.59 6.43
N SER A 296 -1.64 28.72 5.75
CA SER A 296 -2.08 29.97 6.34
C SER A 296 -3.60 30.03 6.20
N SER A 297 -4.29 29.59 7.24
CA SER A 297 -5.26 30.47 7.90
C SER A 297 -5.62 29.95 9.28
N PRO A 298 -5.85 30.87 10.23
CA PRO A 298 -5.75 30.62 11.65
C PRO A 298 -7.06 30.06 12.18
N ILE A 299 -6.90 29.37 13.32
CA ILE A 299 -7.94 29.05 14.27
C ILE A 299 -8.83 30.28 14.48
N GLY A 300 -10.06 30.20 13.99
CA GLY A 300 -11.14 31.10 14.38
C GLY A 300 -11.54 30.75 15.81
N THR A 301 -10.97 31.45 16.77
CA THR A 301 -11.49 31.51 18.14
C THR A 301 -12.92 32.06 18.09
N ARG A 302 -13.90 31.23 18.47
CA ARG A 302 -15.23 31.73 18.83
C ARG A 302 -15.13 32.41 20.20
N PRO A 303 -15.60 33.65 20.36
CA PRO A 303 -15.81 34.20 21.69
C PRO A 303 -17.04 33.53 22.31
N VAL A 304 -16.90 33.24 23.61
CA VAL A 304 -17.99 32.87 24.51
C VAL A 304 -18.97 34.05 24.59
N ALA A 305 -20.25 33.75 24.42
CA ALA A 305 -21.36 34.52 24.95
C ALA A 305 -22.40 33.52 25.48
#